data_AF-A0A2E2UMN6-F1
#
_entry.id   AF-A0A2E2UMN6-F1
#
_cell.length_a   1.000
_cell.length_b   1.000
_cell.length_c   1.000
_cell.angle_alpha   90.00
_cell.angle_beta   90.00
_cell.angle_gamma   90.00
#
_symmetry.space_group_name_H-M   'P 1'
#
loop_
_entity.id
_entity.type
_entity.pdbx_description
1 polymer ?
#
loop_
_entity_poly.entity_id
_entity_poly.type
_entity_poly.pdbx_seq_one_letter_code
_entity_poly.pdbx_strand_id
1 'polypeptide(L)'
;MAINYALRISGSILIVVLLASALFAIVNSIRAAIAARGEEIEVMRLVGATRRFIRAPFLVEGFLLGLFSSVVTLSLIVPSYLFVIDRLTVTFPFVPLVRDSLQLSQVAALITALALLIGLVGSTIAVSQYLRERT
;
A
#
# COMPACT_ATOMS: atom_id res chain seq x y z
N MET A 1 8.35 -9.48 30.14
CA MET A 1 7.52 -10.32 29.25
C MET A 1 6.17 -9.68 28.91
N ALA A 2 5.37 -9.22 29.89
CA ALA A 2 4.06 -8.59 29.63
C ALA A 2 4.12 -7.34 28.72
N ILE A 3 5.13 -6.47 28.91
CA ILE A 3 5.29 -5.23 28.13
C ILE A 3 5.48 -5.52 26.63
N ASN A 4 6.34 -6.48 26.27
CA ASN A 4 6.59 -6.82 24.87
C ASN A 4 5.36 -7.46 24.19
N TYR A 5 4.55 -8.22 24.93
CA TYR A 5 3.32 -8.81 24.41
C TYR A 5 2.25 -7.75 24.14
N ALA A 6 2.07 -6.82 25.09
CA ALA A 6 1.17 -5.68 24.94
C ALA A 6 1.56 -4.80 23.74
N LEU A 7 2.85 -4.49 23.59
CA LEU A 7 3.38 -3.72 22.45
C LEU A 7 3.15 -4.42 21.10
N ARG A 8 3.32 -5.75 21.03
CA ARG A 8 3.09 -6.51 19.79
C ARG A 8 1.62 -6.51 19.39
N ILE A 9 0.70 -6.65 20.35
CA ILE A 9 -0.74 -6.65 20.08
C ILE A 9 -1.25 -5.27 19.69
N SER A 10 -0.87 -4.23 20.44
CA SER A 10 -1.28 -2.87 20.09
C SER A 10 -0.74 -2.47 18.73
N GLY A 11 0.51 -2.83 18.44
CA GLY A 11 1.14 -2.64 17.14
C GLY A 11 0.42 -3.38 16.01
N SER A 12 0.06 -4.66 16.20
CA SER A 12 -0.63 -5.43 15.16
C SER A 12 -2.04 -4.90 14.89
N ILE A 13 -2.78 -4.51 15.92
CA ILE A 13 -4.10 -3.89 15.78
C ILE A 13 -4.00 -2.58 14.98
N LEU A 14 -3.03 -1.72 15.34
CA LEU A 14 -2.82 -0.45 14.65
C LEU A 14 -2.49 -0.67 13.17
N ILE A 15 -1.61 -1.63 12.86
CA ILE A 15 -1.27 -1.97 11.47
C ILE A 15 -2.53 -2.39 10.71
N VAL A 16 -3.35 -3.30 11.26
CA VAL A 16 -4.57 -3.76 10.59
C VAL A 16 -5.52 -2.59 10.29
N VAL A 17 -5.73 -1.69 11.24
CA VAL A 17 -6.59 -0.51 11.06
C VAL A 17 -6.05 0.44 9.99
N LEU A 18 -4.73 0.66 9.96
CA LEU A 18 -4.09 1.52 8.96
C LEU A 18 -4.16 0.91 7.56
N LEU A 19 -3.92 -0.40 7.43
CA LEU A 19 -4.04 -1.09 6.14
C LEU A 19 -5.48 -1.09 5.63
N ALA A 20 -6.46 -1.27 6.52
CA ALA A 20 -7.88 -1.16 6.16
C ALA A 20 -8.22 0.26 5.68
N SER A 21 -7.76 1.29 6.40
CA SER A 21 -7.96 2.70 6.02
C SER A 21 -7.34 3.02 4.67
N ALA A 22 -6.12 2.53 4.41
CA ALA A 22 -5.44 2.71 3.12
C ALA A 22 -6.22 2.03 1.98
N LEU A 23 -6.73 0.80 2.22
CA LEU A 23 -7.57 0.10 1.25
C LEU A 23 -8.83 0.90 0.92
N PHE A 24 -9.53 1.44 1.92
CA PHE A 24 -10.70 2.29 1.70
C PHE A 24 -10.36 3.56 0.90
N ALA A 25 -9.24 4.21 1.21
CA ALA A 25 -8.79 5.40 0.49
C ALA A 25 -8.52 5.10 -1.00
N ILE A 26 -7.82 3.99 -1.29
CA ILE A 26 -7.53 3.57 -2.67
C ILE A 26 -8.83 3.24 -3.41
N VAL A 27 -9.75 2.51 -2.77
CA VAL A 27 -11.04 2.17 -3.37
C VAL A 27 -11.83 3.42 -3.75
N ASN A 28 -11.90 4.40 -2.85
CA ASN A 28 -12.59 5.65 -3.10
C ASN A 28 -11.91 6.49 -4.19
N SER A 29 -10.58 6.57 -4.17
CA SER A 29 -9.81 7.30 -5.18
C SER A 29 -10.02 6.73 -6.59
N ILE A 30 -10.00 5.40 -6.73
CA ILE A 30 -10.19 4.76 -8.03
C ILE A 30 -11.64 4.89 -8.50
N ARG A 31 -12.63 4.81 -7.59
CA ARG A 31 -14.02 5.12 -7.95
C ARG A 31 -14.17 6.53 -8.51
N ALA A 32 -13.52 7.53 -7.90
CA ALA A 32 -13.51 8.89 -8.40
C ALA A 32 -12.84 9.00 -9.79
N ALA A 33 -11.72 8.32 -9.99
CA ALA A 33 -11.03 8.27 -11.28
C ALA A 33 -11.88 7.62 -12.38
N ILE A 34 -12.56 6.51 -12.08
CA ILE A 34 -13.47 5.83 -13.03
C ILE A 34 -14.64 6.75 -13.39
N ALA A 35 -15.22 7.44 -12.41
CA ALA A 35 -16.33 8.36 -12.65
C ALA A 35 -15.92 9.53 -13.56
N ALA A 36 -14.69 10.05 -13.41
CA ALA A 36 -14.15 11.10 -14.27
C ALA A 36 -13.89 10.64 -15.73
N ARG A 37 -13.58 9.35 -15.94
CA ARG A 37 -13.34 8.76 -17.27
C ARG A 37 -14.57 8.11 -17.89
N GLY A 38 -15.78 8.55 -17.50
CA GLY A 38 -17.04 7.95 -17.94
C GLY A 38 -17.21 7.88 -19.46
N GLU A 39 -16.89 8.96 -20.17
CA GLU A 39 -17.00 9.06 -21.63
C GLU A 39 -16.02 8.09 -22.34
N GLU A 40 -14.77 7.99 -21.87
CA GLU A 40 -13.78 7.06 -22.43
C GLU A 40 -14.27 5.61 -22.31
N ILE A 41 -14.88 5.26 -21.17
CA ILE A 41 -15.44 3.92 -20.92
C ILE A 41 -16.63 3.64 -21.85
N GLU A 42 -17.46 4.65 -22.13
CA GLU A 42 -18.58 4.53 -23.07
C GLU A 42 -18.07 4.27 -24.50
N VAL A 43 -17.08 5.05 -24.96
CA VAL A 43 -16.42 4.82 -26.26
C VAL A 43 -15.85 3.40 -26.32
N MET A 44 -15.12 2.95 -25.29
CA MET A 44 -14.59 1.58 -25.22
C MET A 44 -15.69 0.52 -25.35
N ARG A 45 -16.87 0.74 -24.75
CA ARG A 45 -18.01 -0.19 -24.87
C ARG A 45 -18.60 -0.21 -26.28
N LEU A 46 -18.68 0.95 -26.95
CA LEU A 46 -19.21 1.07 -28.31
C LEU A 46 -18.37 0.31 -29.36
N VAL A 47 -17.05 0.27 -29.18
CA VAL A 47 -16.15 -0.54 -30.02
C VAL A 47 -16.10 -2.03 -29.62
N GLY A 48 -16.93 -2.47 -28.66
CA GLY A 48 -17.01 -3.87 -28.24
C GLY A 48 -15.85 -4.33 -27.35
N ALA A 49 -15.18 -3.43 -26.63
CA ALA A 49 -14.07 -3.79 -25.77
C ALA A 49 -14.50 -4.76 -24.65
N THR A 50 -13.66 -5.77 -24.40
CA THR A 50 -13.92 -6.73 -23.31
C THR A 50 -13.87 -6.05 -21.95
N ARG A 51 -14.62 -6.59 -20.96
CA ARG A 51 -14.57 -6.08 -19.58
C ARG A 51 -13.14 -6.01 -19.04
N ARG A 52 -12.27 -6.98 -19.37
CA ARG A 52 -10.86 -6.97 -18.93
C ARG A 52 -10.08 -5.78 -19.49
N PHE A 53 -10.35 -5.38 -20.73
CA PHE A 53 -9.70 -4.23 -21.35
C PHE A 53 -10.08 -2.92 -20.66
N ILE A 54 -11.36 -2.76 -20.28
CA ILE A 54 -11.84 -1.60 -19.52
C ILE A 54 -11.21 -1.55 -18.12
N ARG A 55 -10.94 -2.70 -17.49
CA ARG A 55 -10.37 -2.78 -16.13
C ARG A 55 -8.85 -2.57 -16.10
N ALA A 56 -8.13 -2.97 -17.14
CA ALA A 56 -6.67 -2.91 -17.20
C ALA A 56 -6.05 -1.56 -16.81
N PRO A 57 -6.52 -0.39 -17.31
CA PRO A 57 -5.91 0.89 -16.94
C PRO A 57 -6.00 1.16 -15.43
N PHE A 58 -7.13 0.83 -14.80
CA PHE A 58 -7.33 1.05 -13.36
C PHE A 58 -6.49 0.10 -12.49
N LEU A 59 -6.27 -1.14 -12.95
CA LEU A 59 -5.33 -2.06 -12.29
C LEU A 59 -3.90 -1.52 -12.31
N VAL A 60 -3.49 -0.93 -13.45
CA VAL A 60 -2.18 -0.28 -13.58
C VAL A 60 -2.09 0.95 -12.66
N GLU A 61 -3.12 1.79 -12.59
CA GLU A 61 -3.16 2.91 -11.63
C GLU A 61 -2.99 2.42 -10.18
N GLY A 62 -3.68 1.35 -9.79
CA GLY A 62 -3.56 0.74 -8.46
C GLY A 62 -2.16 0.19 -8.16
N PHE A 63 -1.56 -0.50 -9.14
CA PHE A 63 -0.18 -0.98 -9.04
C PHE A 63 0.81 0.18 -8.88
N LEU A 64 0.68 1.22 -9.70
CA LEU A 64 1.53 2.41 -9.65
C LEU A 64 1.40 3.12 -8.30
N LEU A 65 0.17 3.29 -7.79
CA LEU A 65 -0.06 3.84 -6.45
C LEU A 65 0.68 3.04 -5.37
N GLY A 66 0.60 1.71 -5.42
CA GLY A 66 1.33 0.84 -4.48
C GLY A 66 2.85 0.99 -4.61
N LEU A 67 3.37 1.05 -5.83
CA LEU A 67 4.80 1.20 -6.11
C LEU A 67 5.33 2.55 -5.64
N PHE A 68 4.64 3.65 -5.97
CA PHE A 68 5.02 4.99 -5.50
C PHE A 68 4.95 5.08 -3.98
N SER A 69 3.93 4.48 -3.36
CA SER A 69 3.79 4.45 -1.90
C SER A 69 4.98 3.75 -1.23
N SER A 70 5.43 2.61 -1.77
CA SER A 70 6.59 1.91 -1.21
C SER A 70 7.87 2.70 -1.37
N VAL A 71 8.10 3.29 -2.54
CA VAL A 71 9.29 4.13 -2.80
C VAL A 71 9.33 5.30 -1.83
N VAL A 72 8.25 6.06 -1.71
CA VAL A 72 8.17 7.20 -0.78
C VAL A 72 8.38 6.75 0.67
N THR A 73 7.74 5.66 1.08
CA THR A 73 7.88 5.12 2.45
C THR A 73 9.32 4.70 2.73
N LEU A 74 9.95 3.95 1.83
CA LEU A 74 11.32 3.48 2.00
C LEU A 74 12.34 4.63 2.01
N SER A 75 12.15 5.62 1.13
CA SER A 75 12.98 6.82 1.08
C SER A 75 12.91 7.63 2.38
N LEU A 76 11.80 7.58 3.12
CA LEU A 76 11.66 8.26 4.41
C LEU A 76 12.11 7.39 5.59
N ILE A 77 11.71 6.12 5.64
CA ILE A 77 11.90 5.25 6.80
C ILE A 77 13.36 4.79 6.95
N VAL A 78 14.06 4.49 5.85
CA VAL A 78 15.43 3.97 5.90
C VAL A 78 16.41 5.01 6.46
N PRO A 79 16.49 6.25 5.92
CA PRO A 79 17.43 7.23 6.46
C PRO A 79 17.05 7.69 7.87
N SER A 80 15.76 7.82 8.17
CA SER A 80 15.31 8.19 9.53
C SER A 80 15.66 7.12 10.55
N TYR A 81 15.49 5.84 10.22
CA TYR A 81 15.88 4.72 11.07
C TYR A 81 17.40 4.72 11.33
N LEU A 82 18.22 4.85 10.29
CA LEU A 82 19.68 4.90 10.44
C LEU A 82 20.14 6.09 11.29
N PHE A 83 19.55 7.27 11.07
CA PHE A 83 19.85 8.47 11.86
C PHE A 83 19.51 8.30 13.35
N VAL A 84 18.35 7.68 13.65
CA VAL A 84 17.89 7.46 15.02
C VAL A 84 18.78 6.45 15.74
N ILE A 85 19.12 5.33 15.09
CA ILE A 85 19.98 4.30 15.71
C ILE A 85 21.36 4.86 16.05
N ASP A 86 21.96 5.65 15.16
CA ASP A 86 23.29 6.22 15.39
C ASP A 86 23.35 7.05 16.67
N ARG A 87 22.30 7.85 16.92
CA ARG A 87 22.15 8.64 18.15
C ARG A 87 21.86 7.78 19.38
N LEU A 88 20.96 6.80 19.27
CA LEU A 88 20.57 5.96 20.40
C LEU A 88 21.66 5.00 20.86
N THR A 89 22.55 4.56 19.97
CA THR A 89 23.61 3.62 20.32
C THR A 89 24.62 4.24 21.28
N VAL A 90 24.83 5.56 21.19
CA VAL A 90 25.68 6.32 22.11
C VAL A 90 25.06 6.41 23.51
N THR A 91 23.73 6.50 23.60
CA THR A 91 23.01 6.69 24.88
C THR A 91 22.60 5.36 25.53
N PHE A 92 22.29 4.33 24.74
CA PHE A 92 21.75 3.05 25.21
C PHE A 92 22.41 1.86 24.48
N PRO A 93 23.66 1.52 24.82
CA PRO A 93 24.44 0.47 24.13
C PRO A 93 23.88 -0.96 24.34
N PHE A 94 22.96 -1.15 25.29
CA PHE A 94 22.35 -2.43 25.63
C PHE A 94 21.06 -2.73 24.85
N VAL A 95 20.60 -1.83 23.97
CA VAL A 95 19.45 -2.09 23.10
C VAL A 95 19.93 -2.85 21.86
N PRO A 96 19.44 -4.08 21.60
CA PRO A 96 19.78 -4.83 20.40
C PRO A 96 19.13 -4.17 19.17
N LEU A 97 19.80 -3.18 18.60
CA LEU A 97 19.36 -2.48 17.40
C LEU A 97 19.75 -3.30 16.17
N VAL A 98 18.77 -3.58 15.31
CA VAL A 98 19.00 -4.30 14.06
C VAL A 98 19.77 -3.42 13.11
N ARG A 99 21.03 -3.78 12.84
CA ARG A 99 21.92 -3.15 11.86
C ARG A 99 22.29 -4.06 10.69
N ASP A 100 21.83 -5.31 10.71
CA ASP A 100 22.09 -6.25 9.64
C ASP A 100 21.37 -5.80 8.35
N SER A 101 22.16 -5.58 7.29
CA SER A 101 21.65 -5.15 5.99
C SER A 101 20.69 -6.17 5.38
N LEU A 102 20.89 -7.47 5.69
CA LEU A 102 20.02 -8.52 5.22
C LEU A 102 18.62 -8.39 5.83
N GLN A 103 18.52 -8.21 7.16
CA GLN A 103 17.23 -8.00 7.82
C GLN A 103 16.54 -6.71 7.37
N LEU A 104 17.29 -5.62 7.16
CA LEU A 104 16.71 -4.37 6.65
C LEU A 104 16.14 -4.53 5.24
N SER A 105 16.84 -5.25 4.36
CA SER A 105 16.34 -5.52 3.00
C SER A 105 15.08 -6.41 3.00
N GLN A 106 14.99 -7.39 3.92
CA GLN A 106 13.80 -8.22 4.08
C GLN A 106 12.58 -7.40 4.53
N VAL A 107 12.76 -6.48 5.49
CA VAL A 107 11.69 -5.58 5.92
C VAL A 107 11.27 -4.64 4.80
N ALA A 108 12.23 -4.08 4.05
CA ALA A 108 11.93 -3.21 2.91
C ALA A 108 11.17 -3.95 1.79
N ALA A 109 11.54 -5.21 1.53
CA ALA A 109 10.84 -6.08 0.60
C ALA A 109 9.42 -6.38 1.07
N LEU A 110 9.20 -6.65 2.35
CA LEU A 110 7.87 -6.87 2.94
C LEU A 110 6.99 -5.62 2.82
N ILE A 111 7.52 -4.43 3.13
CA ILE A 111 6.79 -3.15 2.98
C ILE A 111 6.37 -2.96 1.52
N THR A 112 7.29 -3.21 0.59
CA THR A 112 7.02 -3.08 -0.85
C THR A 112 5.96 -4.08 -1.31
N ALA A 113 6.07 -5.34 -0.90
CA ALA A 113 5.10 -6.38 -1.23
C ALA A 113 3.70 -6.03 -0.70
N LEU A 114 3.61 -5.55 0.55
CA LEU A 114 2.33 -5.13 1.14
C LEU A 114 1.73 -3.92 0.44
N ALA A 115 2.54 -2.91 0.11
CA ALA A 115 2.07 -1.72 -0.62
C ALA A 115 1.53 -2.10 -2.02
N LEU A 116 2.24 -2.95 -2.75
CA LEU A 116 1.80 -3.46 -4.05
C LEU A 116 0.52 -4.30 -3.94
N LEU A 117 0.46 -5.21 -2.96
CA LEU A 117 -0.73 -6.03 -2.71
C LEU A 117 -1.95 -5.17 -2.42
N ILE A 118 -1.81 -4.17 -1.54
CA ILE A 118 -2.92 -3.28 -1.18
C ILE A 118 -3.35 -2.42 -2.38
N GLY A 119 -2.41 -1.91 -3.17
CA GLY A 119 -2.72 -1.16 -4.40
C GLY A 119 -3.49 -2.00 -5.42
N LEU A 120 -3.06 -3.24 -5.67
CA LEU A 120 -3.71 -4.16 -6.60
C LEU A 120 -5.08 -4.63 -6.08
N VAL A 121 -5.16 -5.06 -4.83
CA VAL A 121 -6.41 -5.52 -4.20
C VAL A 121 -7.41 -4.38 -4.11
N GLY A 122 -6.98 -3.19 -3.66
CA GLY A 122 -7.82 -2.00 -3.60
C GLY A 122 -8.39 -1.62 -4.98
N SER A 123 -7.55 -1.62 -6.01
CA SER A 123 -7.99 -1.32 -7.38
C SER A 123 -8.98 -2.34 -7.94
N THR A 124 -8.70 -3.63 -7.78
CA THR A 124 -9.60 -4.68 -8.26
C THR A 124 -10.97 -4.62 -7.57
N ILE A 125 -11.00 -4.39 -6.25
CA ILE A 125 -12.24 -4.19 -5.49
C ILE A 125 -13.00 -2.99 -6.03
N ALA A 126 -12.34 -1.82 -6.17
CA ALA A 126 -12.97 -0.59 -6.63
C ALA A 126 -13.68 -0.74 -7.97
N VAL A 127 -12.96 -1.33 -8.93
CA VAL A 127 -13.43 -1.54 -10.30
C VAL A 127 -14.58 -2.55 -10.33
N SER A 128 -14.48 -3.63 -9.55
CA SER A 128 -15.52 -4.66 -9.49
C SER A 128 -16.85 -4.12 -8.93
N GLN A 129 -16.78 -3.26 -7.93
CA GLN A 129 -17.96 -2.67 -7.31
C GLN A 129 -18.61 -1.64 -8.24
N TYR A 130 -17.82 -0.73 -8.84
CA TYR A 130 -18.36 0.30 -9.75
C TYR A 130 -19.06 -0.30 -10.98
N LEU A 131 -18.47 -1.34 -11.59
CA LEU A 131 -19.06 -1.99 -12.76
C LEU A 131 -20.34 -2.77 -12.44
N ARG A 132 -20.56 -3.15 -11.17
CA ARG A 132 -21.76 -3.87 -10.72
C ARG A 132 -22.92 -2.92 -10.41
N GLU A 133 -22.64 -1.67 -10.09
CA GLU A 133 -23.65 -0.63 -9.81
C GLU A 133 -24.31 -0.08 -11.09
N ARG A 134 -23.74 -0.31 -12.29
CA ARG A 134 -24.23 0.20 -13.58
C ARG A 134 -24.64 -0.89 -14.61
N THR A 135 -24.78 -2.15 -14.19
CA THR A 135 -25.39 -3.24 -14.97
C THR A 135 -26.71 -3.62 -14.35
#